data_AF-A0A7Y5QI59-F1
#
_entry.id   AF-A0A7Y5QI59-F1
#
_cell.length_a   1.000
_cell.length_b   1.000
_cell.length_c   1.000
_cell.angle_alpha   90.00
_cell.angle_beta   90.00
_cell.angle_gamma   90.00
#
_symmetry.space_group_name_H-M   'P 1'
#
loop_
_entity.id
_entity.type
_entity.pdbx_description
1 polymer ?
#
loop_
_entity_poly.entity_id
_entity_poly.type
_entity_poly.pdbx_seq_one_letter_code
_entity_poly.pdbx_strand_id
1 'polypeptide(L)'
;MSVNAILETDLSVIYNEVADFFASSPSAQQMAEYRLSDASERLISDLLEANRTRGLTPDERAALDEYTRIERLVQAIKVRAFARLKQPQP
;
A
#
# COMPACT_ATOMS: atom_id res chain seq x y z
N MET A 1 24.43 -18.66 5.11
CA MET A 1 23.87 -17.85 4.01
C MET A 1 22.49 -17.39 4.48
N SER A 2 22.33 -16.08 4.64
CA SER A 2 21.21 -15.48 5.36
C SER A 2 19.92 -15.55 4.52
N VAL A 3 18.86 -16.06 5.14
CA VAL A 3 17.49 -16.12 4.59
C VAL A 3 16.91 -14.71 4.34
N ASN A 4 17.59 -13.64 4.79
CA ASN A 4 17.14 -12.25 4.67
C ASN A 4 17.14 -11.70 3.23
N ALA A 5 17.91 -12.24 2.29
CA ALA A 5 18.00 -11.64 0.96
C ALA A 5 16.77 -11.89 0.06
N ILE A 6 15.88 -12.82 0.41
CA ILE A 6 14.70 -13.17 -0.40
C ILE A 6 13.47 -12.32 -0.01
N LEU A 7 13.52 -11.59 1.12
CA LEU A 7 12.41 -10.79 1.65
C LEU A 7 12.58 -9.26 1.45
N GLU A 8 13.71 -8.77 0.96
CA GLU A 8 14.09 -7.35 1.11
C GLU A 8 13.35 -6.35 0.20
N THR A 9 12.51 -6.77 -0.75
CA THR A 9 11.92 -5.83 -1.73
C THR A 9 10.61 -6.35 -2.37
N ASP A 10 10.02 -7.41 -1.85
CA ASP A 10 8.80 -7.94 -2.46
C ASP A 10 7.53 -7.21 -1.96
N LEU A 11 6.98 -6.35 -2.82
CA LEU A 11 5.68 -5.70 -2.57
C LEU A 11 4.48 -6.54 -2.99
N SER A 12 4.67 -7.79 -3.41
CA SER A 12 3.56 -8.71 -3.71
C SER A 12 2.60 -8.86 -2.53
N VAL A 13 3.10 -8.79 -1.30
CA VAL A 13 2.27 -8.83 -0.08
C VAL A 13 1.30 -7.65 -0.03
N ILE A 14 1.75 -6.43 -0.34
CA ILE A 14 0.91 -5.23 -0.36
C ILE A 14 -0.08 -5.30 -1.52
N TYR A 15 0.37 -5.73 -2.69
CA TYR A 15 -0.50 -5.88 -3.87
C TYR A 15 -1.62 -6.88 -3.60
N ASN A 16 -1.30 -8.05 -3.06
CA ASN A 16 -2.25 -9.08 -2.70
C ASN A 16 -3.20 -8.61 -1.60
N GLU A 17 -2.70 -7.92 -0.57
CA GLU A 17 -3.53 -7.36 0.49
C GLU A 17 -4.58 -6.37 -0.06
N VAL A 18 -4.15 -5.47 -0.95
CA VAL A 18 -5.03 -4.50 -1.60
C VAL A 18 -6.02 -5.21 -2.54
N ALA A 19 -5.56 -6.20 -3.31
CA ALA A 19 -6.39 -6.96 -4.22
C ALA A 19 -7.46 -7.78 -3.48
N ASP A 20 -7.08 -8.46 -2.39
CA ASP A 20 -7.99 -9.24 -1.54
C ASP A 20 -9.03 -8.33 -0.88
N PHE A 21 -8.60 -7.15 -0.41
CA PHE A 21 -9.51 -6.16 0.13
C PHE A 21 -10.56 -5.75 -0.91
N PHE A 22 -10.18 -5.45 -2.15
CA PHE A 22 -11.16 -5.10 -3.19
C PHE A 22 -12.00 -6.29 -3.67
N ALA A 23 -11.42 -7.49 -3.74
CA ALA A 23 -12.13 -8.72 -4.08
C ALA A 23 -13.24 -9.05 -3.08
N SER A 24 -13.11 -8.63 -1.83
CA SER A 24 -14.15 -8.76 -0.79
C SER A 24 -15.41 -7.91 -1.04
N SER A 25 -15.43 -7.10 -2.10
CA SER A 25 -16.53 -6.16 -2.41
C SER A 25 -16.86 -5.20 -1.24
N PRO A 26 -15.86 -4.42 -0.76
CA PRO A 26 -16.02 -3.58 0.41
C PRO A 26 -17.04 -2.46 0.17
N SER A 27 -17.72 -2.03 1.24
CA SER A 27 -18.60 -0.88 1.21
C SER A 27 -17.82 0.42 0.95
N ALA A 28 -18.53 1.49 0.55
CA ALA A 28 -17.92 2.81 0.43
C ALA A 28 -17.29 3.31 1.74
N GLN A 29 -17.85 2.94 2.89
CA GLN A 29 -17.27 3.26 4.18
C GLN A 29 -15.97 2.50 4.42
N GLN A 30 -15.98 1.19 4.21
CA GLN A 30 -14.77 0.36 4.36
C GLN A 30 -13.65 0.81 3.42
N MET A 31 -13.98 1.13 2.16
CA MET A 31 -13.00 1.69 1.22
C MET A 31 -12.42 3.02 1.70
N ALA A 32 -13.25 3.91 2.24
CA ALA A 32 -12.82 5.22 2.73
C ALA A 32 -11.92 5.13 3.98
N GLU A 33 -12.16 4.11 4.82
CA GLU A 33 -11.42 3.86 6.06
C GLU A 33 -10.21 2.94 5.87
N TYR A 34 -10.06 2.33 4.68
CA TYR A 34 -9.00 1.36 4.39
C TYR A 34 -7.60 1.88 4.76
N ARG A 35 -6.85 0.99 5.42
CA ARG A 35 -5.45 1.13 5.79
C ARG A 35 -4.76 -0.20 5.53
N LEU A 36 -3.47 -0.12 5.24
CA LEU A 36 -2.63 -1.30 5.14
C LEU A 36 -2.51 -1.97 6.51
N SER A 37 -2.20 -3.26 6.49
CA SER A 37 -1.84 -4.00 7.69
C SER A 37 -0.56 -3.43 8.33
N ASP A 38 -0.42 -3.59 9.65
CA ASP A 38 0.78 -3.15 10.39
C ASP A 38 2.08 -3.69 9.78
N ALA A 39 2.06 -4.90 9.22
CA ALA A 39 3.22 -5.51 8.58
C ALA A 39 3.59 -4.75 7.30
N SER A 40 2.60 -4.46 6.46
CA SER A 40 2.76 -3.67 5.24
C SER A 40 3.18 -2.23 5.55
N GLU A 41 2.60 -1.58 6.58
CA GLU A 41 3.01 -0.24 7.01
C GLU A 41 4.46 -0.20 7.52
N ARG A 42 4.92 -1.23 8.25
CA ARG A 42 6.32 -1.35 8.71
C ARG A 42 7.28 -1.49 7.54
N LEU A 43 6.98 -2.37 6.57
CA LEU A 43 7.82 -2.57 5.38
C LEU A 43 8.07 -1.24 4.63
N ILE A 44 7.00 -0.45 4.44
CA ILE A 44 7.12 0.86 3.80
C ILE A 44 7.89 1.86 4.67
N SER A 45 7.66 1.83 5.98
CA SER A 45 8.38 2.70 6.92
C SER A 45 9.89 2.44 6.89
N ASP A 46 10.28 1.16 6.85
CA ASP A 46 11.69 0.74 6.78
C ASP A 46 12.33 1.19 5.46
N LEU A 47 11.63 1.06 4.33
CA LEU A 47 12.11 1.58 3.03
C LEU A 47 12.26 3.09 3.03
N LEU A 48 11.32 3.82 3.63
CA LEU A 48 11.39 5.27 3.75
C LEU A 48 12.52 5.72 4.67
N GLU A 49 12.78 4.98 5.76
CA GLU A 49 13.92 5.22 6.65
C GLU A 49 15.25 4.95 5.95
N ALA A 50 15.36 3.84 5.22
CA ALA A 50 16.53 3.52 4.41
C ALA A 50 16.83 4.64 3.40
N ASN A 51 15.80 5.15 2.70
CA ASN A 51 15.95 6.25 1.76
C ASN A 51 16.51 7.53 2.41
N ARG A 52 16.16 7.80 3.67
CA ARG A 52 16.62 8.98 4.42
C ARG A 52 18.02 8.81 5.01
N THR A 53 18.41 7.60 5.39
CA THR A 53 19.61 7.36 6.22
C THR A 53 20.81 6.87 5.43
N ARG A 54 20.61 5.90 4.53
CA ARG A 54 21.69 5.23 3.78
C ARG A 54 21.54 5.31 2.27
N GLY A 55 20.40 5.80 1.79
CA GLY A 55 20.02 5.71 0.38
C GLY A 55 19.51 4.31 0.01
N LEU A 56 18.82 4.24 -1.12
CA LEU A 56 18.19 3.01 -1.61
C LEU A 56 19.09 2.25 -2.56
N THR A 57 19.09 0.93 -2.44
CA THR A 57 19.55 0.05 -3.52
C THR A 57 18.64 0.20 -4.75
N PRO A 58 19.08 -0.23 -5.95
CA PRO A 58 18.21 -0.22 -7.12
C PRO A 58 16.89 -0.97 -6.92
N ASP A 59 16.94 -2.10 -6.22
CA ASP A 59 15.76 -2.93 -5.92
C ASP A 59 14.81 -2.18 -4.98
N GLU A 60 15.31 -1.67 -3.86
CA GLU A 60 14.49 -0.91 -2.90
C GLU A 60 13.87 0.34 -3.52
N ARG A 61 14.58 0.99 -4.44
CA ARG A 61 14.04 2.10 -5.22
C ARG A 61 12.89 1.64 -6.11
N ALA A 62 13.05 0.52 -6.81
CA ALA A 62 11.99 -0.06 -7.62
C ALA A 62 10.75 -0.43 -6.77
N ALA A 63 10.95 -0.99 -5.56
CA ALA A 63 9.85 -1.19 -4.62
C ALA A 63 9.19 0.12 -4.21
N LEU A 64 9.94 1.14 -3.79
CA LEU A 64 9.34 2.40 -3.36
C LEU A 64 8.56 3.10 -4.49
N ASP A 65 9.05 2.99 -5.73
CA ASP A 65 8.35 3.47 -6.93
C ASP A 65 7.05 2.69 -7.19
N GLU A 66 7.06 1.38 -6.98
CA GLU A 66 5.86 0.52 -7.09
C GLU A 66 4.85 0.82 -5.99
N TYR A 67 5.30 0.94 -4.73
CA TYR A 67 4.45 1.35 -3.63
C TYR A 67 3.76 2.69 -3.91
N THR A 68 4.50 3.66 -4.47
CA THR A 68 3.94 4.96 -4.84
C THR A 68 2.80 4.83 -5.87
N ARG A 69 2.87 3.86 -6.79
CA ARG A 69 1.77 3.57 -7.73
C ARG A 69 0.54 3.01 -7.02
N ILE A 70 0.74 2.04 -6.12
CA ILE A 70 -0.33 1.44 -5.32
C ILE A 70 -1.00 2.49 -4.43
N GLU A 71 -0.22 3.29 -3.73
CA GLU A 71 -0.69 4.33 -2.81
C GLU A 71 -1.56 5.37 -3.54
N ARG A 72 -1.13 5.83 -4.72
CA ARG A 72 -1.95 6.74 -5.55
C ARG A 72 -3.28 6.12 -5.97
N LEU A 73 -3.29 4.84 -6.33
CA LEU A 73 -4.53 4.13 -6.67
C LEU A 73 -5.47 4.05 -5.47
N VAL A 74 -4.95 3.61 -4.31
CA VAL A 74 -5.72 3.52 -3.06
C VAL A 74 -6.29 4.89 -2.67
N GLN A 75 -5.48 5.95 -2.74
CA GLN A 75 -5.93 7.31 -2.44
C GLN A 75 -7.04 7.78 -3.39
N ALA A 76 -6.91 7.49 -4.69
CA ALA A 76 -7.92 7.81 -5.68
C ALA A 76 -9.25 7.08 -5.43
N ILE A 77 -9.19 5.84 -4.93
CA ILE A 77 -10.36 5.06 -4.53
C ILE A 77 -11.00 5.66 -3.28
N LYS A 78 -10.20 5.98 -2.24
CA LYS A 78 -10.68 6.61 -1.00
C LYS A 78 -11.43 7.91 -1.28
N VAL A 79 -10.87 8.79 -2.11
CA VAL A 79 -11.53 10.05 -2.51
C VAL A 79 -12.92 9.81 -3.12
N ARG A 80 -13.03 8.83 -4.03
CA ARG A 80 -14.31 8.47 -4.67
C ARG A 80 -15.29 7.82 -3.69
N ALA A 81 -14.78 6.99 -2.78
CA ALA A 81 -15.57 6.37 -1.73
C ALA A 81 -16.17 7.42 -0.78
N PHE A 82 -15.34 8.37 -0.32
CA PHE A 82 -15.80 9.52 0.47
C PHE A 82 -16.84 10.37 -0.27
N ALA A 83 -16.67 10.59 -1.58
CA ALA A 83 -17.66 11.33 -2.36
C ALA A 83 -19.03 10.64 -2.38
N ARG A 84 -19.07 9.30 -2.46
CA ARG A 84 -20.31 8.51 -2.40
C ARG A 84 -20.98 8.58 -1.04
N LEU A 85 -20.21 8.62 0.05
CA LEU A 85 -20.76 8.78 1.41
C LEU A 85 -21.41 10.15 1.64
N LYS A 86 -20.95 11.18 0.92
CA LYS A 86 -21.49 12.55 1.01
C LYS A 86 -22.70 12.79 0.12
N GLN A 87 -22.94 11.94 -0.88
CA GLN A 87 -24.13 12.02 -1.70
C GLN A 87 -25.26 11.28 -0.98
N PRO A 88 -26.42 11.90 -0.70
CA PRO A 88 -27.58 11.15 -0.27
C PRO A 88 -27.88 10.12 -1.35
N GLN A 89 -27.87 8.84 -0.98
CA GLN A 89 -28.30 7.76 -1.87
C GLN A 89 -29.71 8.12 -2.38
N PRO A 90 -29.95 8.16 -3.70
CA PRO A 90 -31.29 8.34 -4.23
C PRO A 90 -32.21 7.18 -3.82
#